data_AF-A0A1Y3NMK3-F1
#
_entry.id   AF-A0A1Y3NMK3-F1
#
_cell.length_a   1.000
_cell.length_b   1.000
_cell.length_c   1.000
_cell.angle_alpha   90.00
_cell.angle_beta   90.00
_cell.angle_gamma   90.00
#
_symmetry.space_group_name_H-M   'P 1'
#
loop_
_entity.id
_entity.type
_entity.pdbx_description
1 polymer ?
#
loop_
_entity_poly.entity_id
_entity_poly.type
_entity_poly.pdbx_seq_one_letter_code
_entity_poly.pdbx_strand_id
1 'polypeptide(L)'
;MYKKYLFKKFIIGLLAASITSAAKMNCKKFNSTTTDIEINKCIENKKGRIISLDIDGLITDELIEKIITLDYLEEFKFYHPSYQEDFDLTPLKNLENLTSLEAVCYRHPKHKSSGSEIKKKSFDGLKKLQKLKIRGCEVLGEQAYIGLTNLKEL
;
A
#
# COMPACT_ATOMS: atom_id res chain seq x y z
N MET A 1 41.81 -26.87 -7.05
CA MET A 1 42.38 -25.53 -7.30
C MET A 1 41.27 -24.50 -7.05
N TYR A 2 41.06 -24.09 -5.80
CA TYR A 2 39.99 -23.15 -5.41
C TYR A 2 40.60 -21.78 -5.14
N LYS A 3 40.24 -20.77 -5.95
CA LYS A 3 40.63 -19.38 -5.71
C LYS A 3 39.82 -18.82 -4.53
N LYS A 4 40.50 -18.59 -3.40
CA LYS A 4 40.05 -17.72 -2.31
C LYS A 4 39.95 -16.29 -2.84
N TYR A 5 38.75 -15.72 -2.87
CA TYR A 5 38.58 -14.28 -3.00
C TYR A 5 38.30 -13.68 -1.62
N LEU A 6 39.37 -13.18 -0.99
CA LEU A 6 39.30 -12.24 0.12
C LEU A 6 38.91 -10.87 -0.45
N PHE A 7 37.64 -10.51 -0.41
CA PHE A 7 37.24 -9.11 -0.59
C PHE A 7 37.50 -8.35 0.71
N LYS A 8 38.51 -7.48 0.66
CA LYS A 8 38.86 -6.53 1.72
C LYS A 8 37.66 -5.64 2.04
N LYS A 9 37.34 -5.52 3.33
CA LYS A 9 36.43 -4.51 3.87
C LYS A 9 36.95 -3.11 3.51
N PHE A 10 36.28 -2.44 2.59
CA PHE A 10 36.37 -0.99 2.46
C PHE A 10 35.26 -0.39 3.31
N ILE A 11 35.60 -0.01 4.54
CA ILE A 11 34.77 0.90 5.34
C ILE A 11 35.02 2.28 4.73
N ILE A 12 34.24 2.65 3.73
CA ILE A 12 34.13 4.04 3.31
C ILE A 12 33.09 4.65 4.25
N GLY A 13 33.60 5.22 5.34
CA GLY A 13 32.85 6.19 6.10
C GLY A 13 32.58 7.39 5.20
N LEU A 14 31.34 7.53 4.76
CA LEU A 14 30.81 8.79 4.27
C LEU A 14 29.51 9.08 5.02
N LEU A 15 29.67 9.67 6.20
CA LEU A 15 28.62 10.49 6.82
C LEU A 15 28.47 11.74 5.95
N ALA A 16 27.71 11.59 4.87
CA ALA A 16 26.95 12.68 4.32
C ALA A 16 25.49 12.27 4.50
N ALA A 17 24.91 12.58 5.66
CA ALA A 17 23.49 12.79 5.75
C ALA A 17 23.16 14.05 4.94
N SER A 18 23.29 13.97 3.62
CA SER A 18 22.39 14.74 2.77
C SER A 18 21.02 14.13 3.04
N ILE A 19 20.35 14.65 4.06
CA ILE A 19 18.90 14.66 4.08
C ILE A 19 18.52 15.53 2.89
N THR A 20 18.64 14.98 1.67
CA THR A 20 17.70 15.35 0.64
C THR A 20 16.38 14.95 1.26
N SER A 21 15.67 15.93 1.81
CA SER A 21 14.27 15.73 2.16
C SER A 21 13.66 15.14 0.90
N ALA A 22 13.44 13.82 0.86
CA ALA A 22 12.99 13.13 -0.33
C ALA A 22 11.83 13.96 -0.84
N ALA A 23 11.97 14.53 -2.04
CA ALA A 23 11.11 15.62 -2.47
C ALA A 23 9.65 15.17 -2.32
N LYS A 24 8.92 15.87 -1.44
CA LYS A 24 7.60 15.49 -0.94
C LYS A 24 6.71 14.99 -2.07
N MET A 25 6.12 13.80 -1.92
CA MET A 25 5.20 13.27 -2.90
C MET A 25 3.87 14.02 -2.80
N ASN A 26 3.48 14.68 -3.89
CA ASN A 26 2.21 15.39 -4.05
C ASN A 26 1.44 14.78 -5.24
N CYS A 27 0.18 15.15 -5.45
CA CYS A 27 -0.67 14.54 -6.48
C CYS A 27 -0.10 14.70 -7.89
N LYS A 28 0.45 15.88 -8.21
CA LYS A 28 1.08 16.13 -9.52
C LYS A 28 2.26 15.17 -9.76
N LYS A 29 3.15 15.05 -8.77
CA LYS A 29 4.34 14.20 -8.85
C LYS A 29 3.96 12.73 -8.87
N PHE A 30 3.03 12.31 -8.00
CA PHE A 30 2.53 10.94 -7.95
C PHE A 30 2.00 10.52 -9.32
N ASN A 31 1.07 11.31 -9.90
CA ASN A 31 0.51 11.09 -11.23
C ASN A 31 1.57 10.99 -12.33
N SER A 32 2.60 11.85 -12.30
CA SER A 32 3.68 11.78 -13.29
C SER A 32 4.60 10.56 -13.16
N THR A 33 4.53 9.82 -12.04
CA THR A 33 5.39 8.67 -11.73
C THR A 33 4.65 7.32 -11.72
N THR A 34 3.36 7.34 -12.06
CA THR A 34 2.47 6.17 -12.10
C THR A 34 1.72 6.18 -13.44
N THR A 35 2.15 5.35 -14.40
CA THR A 35 1.59 5.34 -15.77
C THR A 35 0.53 4.27 -16.00
N ASP A 36 0.50 3.24 -15.15
CA ASP A 36 -0.28 2.02 -15.37
C ASP A 36 -1.52 1.94 -14.47
N ILE A 37 -1.90 3.08 -13.88
CA ILE A 37 -3.10 3.24 -13.05
C ILE A 37 -3.87 4.48 -13.49
N GLU A 38 -5.17 4.46 -13.25
CA GLU A 38 -6.04 5.62 -13.30
C GLU A 38 -6.14 6.23 -11.90
N ILE A 39 -6.03 7.55 -11.79
CA ILE A 39 -6.21 8.29 -10.54
C ILE A 39 -7.59 8.95 -10.57
N ASN A 40 -8.55 8.34 -9.87
CA ASN A 40 -9.91 8.84 -9.73
C ASN A 40 -9.98 10.06 -8.80
N LYS A 41 -9.17 10.06 -7.74
CA LYS A 41 -9.14 11.14 -6.74
C LYS A 41 -7.75 11.25 -6.15
N CYS A 42 -7.25 12.47 -6.05
CA CYS A 42 -6.06 12.77 -5.26
C CYS A 42 -6.24 14.13 -4.58
N ILE A 43 -6.25 14.14 -3.25
CA ILE A 43 -6.43 15.35 -2.44
C ILE A 43 -5.18 15.58 -1.60
N GLU A 44 -4.72 16.83 -1.58
CA GLU A 44 -3.61 17.28 -0.76
C GLU A 44 -4.10 18.16 0.40
N ASN A 45 -3.38 18.15 1.52
CA ASN A 45 -3.55 19.17 2.55
C ASN A 45 -2.87 20.50 2.15
N LYS A 46 -3.01 21.53 2.99
CA LYS A 46 -2.41 22.88 2.77
C LYS A 46 -0.89 22.88 2.59
N LYS A 47 -0.19 21.80 2.95
CA LYS A 47 1.27 21.64 2.83
C LYS A 47 1.67 20.80 1.59
N GLY A 48 0.71 20.47 0.73
CA GLY A 48 0.94 19.67 -0.49
C GLY A 48 1.23 18.19 -0.23
N ARG A 49 0.75 17.64 0.90
CA ARG A 49 0.87 16.20 1.20
C ARG A 49 -0.44 15.50 0.85
N ILE A 50 -0.35 14.37 0.17
CA ILE A 50 -1.52 13.56 -0.19
C ILE A 50 -2.18 13.03 1.09
N ILE A 51 -3.47 13.30 1.26
CA ILE A 51 -4.30 12.83 2.38
C ILE A 51 -5.41 11.87 1.94
N SER A 52 -5.83 11.92 0.67
CA SER A 52 -6.87 11.03 0.13
C SER A 52 -6.46 10.61 -1.29
N LEU A 53 -6.48 9.31 -1.56
CA LEU A 53 -6.11 8.72 -2.84
C LEU A 53 -7.13 7.65 -3.24
N ASP A 54 -7.67 7.74 -4.46
CA ASP A 54 -8.56 6.76 -5.10
C ASP A 54 -7.97 6.41 -6.46
N ILE A 55 -7.66 5.13 -6.68
CA ILE A 55 -6.98 4.66 -7.88
C ILE A 55 -7.62 3.38 -8.43
N ASP A 56 -7.59 3.24 -9.75
CA ASP A 56 -8.00 2.03 -10.44
C ASP A 56 -6.82 1.48 -11.23
N GLY A 57 -6.48 0.21 -11.03
CA GLY A 57 -5.36 -0.41 -11.73
C GLY A 57 -4.77 -1.62 -11.02
N LEU A 58 -3.75 -2.22 -11.63
CA LEU A 58 -3.05 -3.35 -11.02
C LEU A 58 -2.29 -2.87 -9.79
N ILE A 59 -2.56 -3.48 -8.64
CA ILE A 59 -1.95 -3.12 -7.36
C ILE A 59 -0.74 -4.03 -7.17
N THR A 60 0.39 -3.59 -7.73
CA THR A 60 1.67 -4.30 -7.66
C THR A 60 2.44 -3.94 -6.41
N ASP A 61 3.45 -4.74 -6.06
CA ASP A 61 4.36 -4.44 -4.94
C ASP A 61 5.05 -3.09 -5.13
N GLU A 62 5.50 -2.76 -6.35
CA GLU A 62 6.10 -1.45 -6.66
C GLU A 62 5.13 -0.30 -6.37
N LEU A 63 3.85 -0.47 -6.72
CA LEU A 63 2.84 0.54 -6.44
C LEU A 63 2.58 0.67 -4.93
N ILE A 64 2.51 -0.46 -4.20
CA ILE A 64 2.40 -0.44 -2.74
C ILE A 64 3.61 0.26 -2.12
N GLU A 65 4.84 -0.03 -2.57
CA GLU A 65 6.06 0.64 -2.12
C GLU A 65 6.01 2.16 -2.33
N LYS A 66 5.44 2.62 -3.44
CA LYS A 66 5.19 4.06 -3.66
C LYS A 66 4.13 4.60 -2.70
N ILE A 67 3.01 3.89 -2.51
CA ILE A 67 1.90 4.33 -1.66
C ILE A 67 2.32 4.43 -0.19
N ILE A 68 3.12 3.50 0.34
CA ILE A 68 3.55 3.53 1.75
C ILE A 68 4.49 4.71 2.06
N THR A 69 5.01 5.42 1.05
CA THR A 69 5.75 6.68 1.25
C THR A 69 4.84 7.88 1.51
N LEU A 70 3.52 7.74 1.33
CA LEU A 70 2.52 8.78 1.56
C LEU A 70 2.19 8.88 3.06
N ASP A 71 3.14 9.41 3.83
CA ASP A 71 3.14 9.51 5.30
C ASP A 71 1.93 10.23 5.93
N TYR A 72 1.16 11.01 5.15
CA TYR A 72 -0.05 11.71 5.59
C TYR A 72 -1.35 11.11 5.03
N LEU A 73 -1.29 9.97 4.34
CA LEU A 73 -2.49 9.37 3.74
C LEU A 73 -3.48 8.94 4.82
N GLU A 74 -4.68 9.51 4.78
CA GLU A 74 -5.77 9.26 5.73
C GLU A 74 -6.85 8.37 5.12
N GLU A 75 -7.09 8.52 3.81
CA GLU A 75 -8.06 7.76 3.05
C GLU A 75 -7.38 7.10 1.84
N PHE A 76 -7.52 5.79 1.72
CA PHE A 76 -7.06 5.05 0.54
C PHE A 76 -8.18 4.17 -0.01
N LYS A 77 -8.51 4.37 -1.28
CA LYS A 77 -9.43 3.52 -2.04
C LYS A 77 -8.72 2.99 -3.27
N PHE A 78 -8.97 1.74 -3.60
CA PHE A 78 -8.49 1.20 -4.85
C PHE A 78 -9.47 0.19 -5.46
N TYR A 79 -9.47 0.13 -6.80
CA TYR A 79 -10.01 -0.97 -7.57
C TYR A 79 -8.89 -1.76 -8.24
N HIS A 80 -8.83 -3.06 -7.96
CA HIS A 80 -7.89 -4.00 -8.57
C HIS A 80 -8.59 -4.83 -9.65
N PRO A 81 -8.31 -4.61 -10.96
CA PRO A 81 -9.05 -5.19 -12.08
C PRO A 81 -8.61 -6.61 -12.46
N SER A 82 -7.84 -7.30 -11.61
CA SER A 82 -7.35 -8.67 -11.85
C SER A 82 -7.63 -9.56 -10.64
N TYR A 83 -7.58 -10.86 -10.86
CA TYR A 83 -7.48 -11.83 -9.76
C TYR A 83 -6.01 -11.90 -9.29
N GLN A 84 -5.80 -12.01 -7.98
CA GLN A 84 -4.50 -12.21 -7.37
C GLN A 84 -4.63 -13.10 -6.13
N GLU A 85 -3.89 -14.21 -6.11
CA GLU A 85 -3.70 -15.05 -4.92
C GLU A 85 -2.69 -14.40 -3.96
N ASP A 86 -2.87 -14.62 -2.66
CA ASP A 86 -2.02 -14.04 -1.60
C ASP A 86 -1.80 -12.52 -1.76
N PHE A 87 -2.86 -11.78 -2.05
CA PHE A 87 -2.81 -10.34 -2.25
C PHE A 87 -2.38 -9.63 -0.96
N ASP A 88 -1.10 -9.28 -0.89
CA ASP A 88 -0.43 -8.84 0.33
C ASP A 88 -0.58 -7.33 0.55
N LEU A 89 -1.51 -6.96 1.43
CA LEU A 89 -1.68 -5.57 1.88
C LEU A 89 -0.98 -5.29 3.22
N THR A 90 -0.18 -6.22 3.75
CA THR A 90 0.54 -6.02 5.03
C THR A 90 1.45 -4.78 5.06
N PRO A 91 2.07 -4.31 3.95
CA PRO A 91 2.88 -3.10 3.99
C PRO A 91 2.08 -1.83 4.34
N LEU A 92 0.76 -1.83 4.14
CA LEU A 92 -0.10 -0.68 4.47
C LEU A 92 -0.08 -0.32 5.95
N LYS A 93 0.37 -1.23 6.85
CA LYS A 93 0.64 -0.94 8.26
C LYS A 93 1.57 0.25 8.49
N ASN A 94 2.40 0.61 7.51
CA ASN A 94 3.33 1.74 7.56
C ASN A 94 2.61 3.10 7.36
N LEU A 95 1.36 3.10 6.91
CA LEU A 95 0.53 4.30 6.78
C LEU A 95 -0.08 4.67 8.14
N GLU A 96 0.72 5.29 9.01
CA GLU A 96 0.34 5.58 10.40
C GLU A 96 -0.86 6.52 10.57
N ASN A 97 -1.28 7.21 9.51
CA ASN A 97 -2.43 8.12 9.49
C ASN A 97 -3.66 7.54 8.80
N LEU A 98 -3.60 6.31 8.25
CA LEU A 98 -4.72 5.71 7.54
C LEU A 98 -5.89 5.45 8.48
N THR A 99 -7.02 6.08 8.20
CA THR A 99 -8.27 5.95 8.94
C THR A 99 -9.38 5.28 8.14
N SER A 100 -9.31 5.30 6.81
CA SER A 100 -10.27 4.67 5.91
C SER A 100 -9.57 3.91 4.79
N LEU A 101 -9.92 2.63 4.64
CA LEU A 101 -9.46 1.78 3.55
C LEU A 101 -10.66 1.17 2.82
N GLU A 102 -10.74 1.36 1.50
CA GLU A 102 -11.68 0.64 0.64
C GLU A 102 -10.92 -0.16 -0.42
N ALA A 103 -10.99 -1.49 -0.32
CA ALA A 103 -10.43 -2.42 -1.28
C ALA A 103 -11.55 -3.00 -2.14
N VAL A 104 -11.51 -2.73 -3.44
CA VAL A 104 -12.43 -3.32 -4.43
C VAL A 104 -11.63 -4.25 -5.33
N CYS A 105 -11.93 -5.54 -5.32
CA CYS A 105 -11.30 -6.51 -6.20
C CYS A 105 -12.23 -6.96 -7.31
N TYR A 106 -11.66 -7.21 -8.49
CA TYR A 106 -12.36 -7.84 -9.59
C TYR A 106 -12.81 -9.26 -9.22
N ARG A 107 -14.07 -9.57 -9.52
CA ARG A 107 -14.64 -10.92 -9.39
C ARG A 107 -14.71 -11.56 -10.76
N HIS A 108 -13.82 -12.50 -11.04
CA HIS A 108 -13.82 -13.17 -12.33
C HIS A 108 -15.09 -14.05 -12.48
N PRO A 109 -15.88 -13.93 -13.57
CA PRO A 109 -17.14 -14.65 -13.73
C PRO A 109 -17.03 -16.17 -13.71
N LYS A 110 -15.86 -16.72 -14.06
CA LYS A 110 -15.58 -18.17 -14.00
C LYS A 110 -15.05 -18.64 -12.64
N HIS A 111 -14.59 -17.71 -11.79
CA HIS A 111 -14.19 -17.95 -10.41
C HIS A 111 -15.25 -17.31 -9.50
N LYS A 112 -16.49 -17.80 -9.61
CA LYS A 112 -17.67 -17.23 -8.91
C LYS A 112 -17.50 -17.15 -7.39
N SER A 113 -16.56 -17.89 -6.82
CA SER A 113 -16.29 -17.97 -5.39
C SER A 113 -15.12 -17.09 -4.93
N SER A 114 -14.09 -16.83 -5.74
CA SER A 114 -12.87 -16.15 -5.28
C SER A 114 -12.64 -14.84 -6.04
N GLY A 115 -12.73 -13.74 -5.29
CA GLY A 115 -12.02 -12.51 -5.65
C GLY A 115 -10.53 -12.67 -5.44
N SER A 116 -9.75 -11.60 -5.60
CA SER A 116 -8.39 -11.62 -5.07
C SER A 116 -8.41 -12.00 -3.59
N GLU A 117 -7.54 -12.94 -3.23
CA GLU A 117 -7.47 -13.52 -1.90
C GLU A 117 -6.52 -12.68 -1.07
N ILE A 118 -7.05 -11.79 -0.25
CA ILE A 118 -6.27 -10.95 0.65
C ILE A 118 -5.57 -11.84 1.67
N LYS A 119 -4.25 -11.66 1.76
CA LYS A 119 -3.39 -12.40 2.65
C LYS A 119 -3.84 -12.26 4.11
N LYS A 120 -3.73 -13.36 4.86
CA LYS A 120 -4.02 -13.36 6.29
C LYS A 120 -3.17 -12.31 7.00
N LYS A 121 -3.76 -11.57 7.95
CA LYS A 121 -3.09 -10.49 8.72
C LYS A 121 -2.69 -9.26 7.89
N SER A 122 -3.19 -9.10 6.67
CA SER A 122 -2.97 -7.89 5.87
C SER A 122 -3.37 -6.59 6.56
N PHE A 123 -4.30 -6.65 7.51
CA PHE A 123 -4.76 -5.47 8.25
C PHE A 123 -4.13 -5.33 9.64
N ASP A 124 -3.26 -6.25 10.05
CA ASP A 124 -2.56 -6.17 11.34
C ASP A 124 -1.68 -4.91 11.38
N GLY A 125 -1.79 -4.15 12.47
CA GLY A 125 -0.97 -2.95 12.68
C GLY A 125 -1.54 -1.67 12.07
N LEU A 126 -2.69 -1.71 11.40
CA LEU A 126 -3.46 -0.53 10.98
C LEU A 126 -4.17 0.15 12.17
N LYS A 127 -3.36 0.63 13.14
CA LYS A 127 -3.81 1.05 14.47
C LYS A 127 -4.85 2.16 14.45
N LYS A 128 -4.85 3.05 13.46
CA LYS A 128 -5.80 4.18 13.36
C LYS A 128 -7.00 3.90 12.46
N LEU A 129 -7.08 2.73 11.84
CA LEU A 129 -8.16 2.40 10.90
C LEU A 129 -9.50 2.39 11.63
N GLN A 130 -10.43 3.19 11.12
CA GLN A 130 -11.80 3.33 11.63
C GLN A 130 -12.83 2.79 10.66
N LYS A 131 -12.49 2.75 9.37
CA LYS A 131 -13.37 2.28 8.31
C LYS A 131 -12.63 1.32 7.40
N LEU A 132 -13.18 0.13 7.23
CA LEU A 132 -12.66 -0.88 6.33
C LEU A 132 -13.80 -1.36 5.43
N LYS A 133 -13.68 -1.17 4.13
CA LYS A 133 -14.62 -1.71 3.14
C LYS A 133 -13.90 -2.66 2.23
N ILE A 134 -14.42 -3.88 2.12
CA ILE A 134 -13.88 -4.89 1.23
C ILE A 134 -15.00 -5.36 0.32
N ARG A 135 -14.81 -5.19 -0.99
CA ARG A 135 -15.81 -5.54 -2.00
C ARG A 135 -15.16 -6.39 -3.05
N GLY A 136 -15.78 -7.52 -3.36
CA GLY A 136 -15.30 -8.36 -4.44
C GLY A 136 -14.00 -9.13 -4.14
N CYS A 137 -13.32 -8.87 -3.03
CA CYS A 137 -12.17 -9.64 -2.55
C CYS A 137 -12.62 -10.78 -1.64
N GLU A 138 -11.80 -11.82 -1.53
CA GLU A 138 -11.91 -12.85 -0.50
C GLU A 138 -10.85 -12.57 0.57
N VAL A 139 -11.18 -12.67 1.85
CA VAL A 139 -10.22 -12.41 2.92
C VAL A 139 -9.90 -13.73 3.61
N LEU A 140 -8.66 -14.18 3.50
CA LEU A 140 -8.30 -15.51 3.96
C LEU A 140 -8.11 -15.56 5.49
N GLY A 141 -8.92 -16.40 6.13
CA GLY A 141 -8.74 -16.85 7.52
C GLY A 141 -9.58 -16.11 8.57
N GLU A 142 -9.92 -16.84 9.63
CA GLU A 142 -10.81 -16.44 10.75
C GLU A 142 -10.32 -15.23 11.58
N GLN A 143 -9.19 -14.61 11.21
CA GLN A 143 -8.49 -13.60 12.01
C GLN A 143 -8.14 -12.33 11.24
N ALA A 144 -8.75 -12.11 10.07
CA ALA A 144 -8.37 -10.99 9.20
C ALA A 144 -8.51 -9.60 9.85
N TYR A 145 -9.35 -9.47 10.86
CA TYR A 145 -9.63 -8.21 11.54
C TYR A 145 -8.97 -8.10 12.93
N ILE A 146 -8.13 -9.07 13.32
CA ILE A 146 -7.42 -9.02 14.60
C ILE A 146 -6.49 -7.79 14.61
N GLY A 147 -6.52 -7.04 15.71
CA GLY A 147 -5.69 -5.84 15.87
C GLY A 147 -6.30 -4.54 15.33
N LEU A 148 -7.46 -4.59 14.66
CA LEU A 148 -8.24 -3.40 14.28
C LEU A 148 -9.09 -2.90 15.45
N THR A 149 -8.44 -2.34 16.47
CA THR A 149 -9.09 -1.94 17.73
C THR A 149 -9.97 -0.69 17.62
N ASN A 150 -9.85 0.09 16.52
CA ASN A 150 -10.53 1.37 16.33
C ASN A 150 -11.63 1.34 15.27
N LEU A 151 -11.99 0.14 14.77
CA LEU A 151 -12.96 -0.03 13.69
C LEU A 151 -14.37 0.37 14.12
N LYS A 152 -15.01 1.25 13.35
CA LYS A 152 -16.37 1.77 13.55
C LYS A 152 -17.32 1.36 12.45
N GLU A 153 -16.81 1.13 11.24
CA GLU A 153 -17.57 0.74 10.05
C GLU A 153 -16.82 -0.40 9.33
N LEU A 154 -17.54 -1.51 9.08
CA LEU A 154 -17.11 -2.68 8.30
C LEU A 154 -18.10 -2.90 7.14
#